data_AF-A0A7K1Y6B3-F1
#
_entry.id   AF-A0A7K1Y6B3-F1
#
_cell.length_a   1.000
_cell.length_b   1.000
_cell.length_c   1.000
_cell.angle_alpha   90.00
_cell.angle_beta   90.00
_cell.angle_gamma   90.00
#
_symmetry.space_group_name_H-M   'P 1'
#
loop_
_entity.id
_entity.type
_entity.pdbx_description
1 polymer ?
#
loop_
_entity_poly.entity_id
_entity_poly.type
_entity_poly.pdbx_seq_one_letter_code
_entity_poly.pdbx_strand_id
1 'polypeptide(L)'
;MDTHVVILISIMIVAGGFGGFLNYLHGFDTISVDKKGMPAGLRYTLLGIGSAFLVPAFLKMIASDLVNRHSSDVDYLIFAGFCLIAAIFSRRFIGTIGEKVLEAANSAKKAAEEAKKGLEATQNQVSSNAERIETVKLAVDLNTIQKDSFQANSSREDALQELVDTFISRTSIPDYAKRLKVKAELGRKMGEIIVRNNLPATDLLARNQSEGMLLALAYAVQLRPDENSLSILKNISGLATQLYTRYSILVSFDTLARNNFITKSEAQEIENIIKGFHKGADDSLLRKIEDSLNILRFILA
;
A
#
# COMPACT_ATOMS: atom_id res chain seq x y z
N MET A 1 20.77 15.39 32.87
CA MET A 1 19.31 15.56 32.88
C MET A 1 19.05 17.05 32.94
N ASP A 2 18.23 17.59 32.04
CA ASP A 2 17.89 19.01 32.07
C ASP A 2 17.16 19.36 33.37
N THR A 3 17.48 20.50 33.98
CA THR A 3 16.90 20.96 35.25
C THR A 3 15.37 20.94 35.23
N HIS A 4 14.78 21.27 34.08
CA HIS A 4 13.33 21.22 33.85
C HIS A 4 12.75 19.81 33.99
N VAL A 5 13.43 18.79 33.45
CA VAL A 5 12.97 17.40 33.53
C VAL A 5 13.03 16.89 34.97
N VAL A 6 14.07 17.28 35.72
CA VAL A 6 14.20 16.93 37.13
C VAL A 6 13.05 17.52 37.95
N ILE A 7 12.73 18.81 37.76
CA ILE A 7 11.63 19.49 38.45
C ILE A 7 10.28 18.81 38.16
N LEU A 8 10.00 18.45 36.90
CA LEU A 8 8.77 17.76 36.52
C LEU A 8 8.64 16.40 37.21
N ILE A 9 9.72 15.62 37.26
CA ILE A 9 9.74 14.33 37.96
C ILE A 9 9.50 14.53 39.46
N SER A 10 10.10 15.55 40.07
CA SER A 10 9.86 15.88 41.48
C SER A 10 8.39 16.20 41.76
N ILE A 11 7.75 17.00 40.90
CA ILE A 11 6.32 17.33 41.01
C ILE A 11 5.46 16.07 40.91
N MET A 12 5.73 15.17 39.96
CA MET A 12 4.98 13.92 39.80
C MET A 12 5.03 13.04 41.05
N ILE A 13 6.21 12.92 41.67
CA ILE A 13 6.40 12.10 42.86
C ILE A 13 5.67 12.72 44.06
N VAL A 14 5.84 14.02 44.28
CA VAL A 14 5.25 14.72 45.44
C VAL A 14 3.72 14.84 45.31
N ALA A 15 3.22 15.35 44.18
CA ALA A 15 1.79 15.51 43.94
C ALA A 15 1.08 14.15 43.76
N GLY A 16 1.74 13.19 43.09
CA GLY A 16 1.23 11.84 42.90
C GLY A 16 1.12 11.07 44.21
N GLY A 17 2.15 11.16 45.06
CA GLY A 17 2.14 10.54 46.39
C GLY A 17 1.10 11.18 47.30
N PHE A 18 1.02 12.52 47.33
CA PHE A 18 0.06 13.26 48.14
C PHE A 18 -1.39 12.99 47.70
N GLY A 19 -1.68 13.03 46.40
CA GLY A 19 -3.01 12.71 45.86
C GLY A 19 -3.43 11.26 46.12
N GLY A 20 -2.50 10.31 46.01
CA GLY A 20 -2.74 8.91 46.37
C GLY A 20 -3.01 8.71 47.86
N PHE A 21 -2.32 9.47 48.74
CA PHE A 21 -2.59 9.48 50.17
C PHE A 21 -3.97 10.07 50.51
N LEU A 22 -4.36 11.16 49.84
CA LEU A 22 -5.71 11.74 49.98
C LEU A 22 -6.81 10.77 49.55
N ASN A 23 -6.58 10.03 48.45
CA ASN A 23 -7.50 8.99 47.99
C ASN A 23 -7.65 7.86 49.03
N TYR A 24 -6.57 7.46 49.70
CA TYR A 24 -6.63 6.48 50.78
C TYR A 24 -7.47 6.96 51.98
N LEU A 25 -7.33 8.24 52.37
CA LEU A 25 -8.03 8.78 53.54
C LEU A 25 -9.53 8.97 53.30
N HIS A 26 -9.92 9.44 52.11
CA HIS A 26 -11.31 9.76 51.78
C HIS A 26 -12.05 8.64 51.04
N GLY A 27 -11.36 7.61 50.57
CA GLY A 27 -11.98 6.50 49.85
C GLY A 27 -12.65 6.92 48.53
N PHE A 28 -12.13 7.97 47.86
CA PHE A 28 -12.72 8.51 46.62
C PHE A 28 -12.82 7.45 45.51
N ASP A 29 -11.91 6.48 45.49
CA ASP A 29 -11.86 5.42 44.48
C ASP A 29 -11.57 4.07 45.17
N THR A 30 -12.58 3.47 45.79
CA THR A 30 -12.46 2.24 46.58
C THR A 30 -11.88 1.08 45.76
N ILE A 31 -10.69 0.60 46.12
CA ILE A 31 -10.13 -0.66 45.62
C ILE A 31 -10.86 -1.81 46.33
N SER A 32 -11.56 -2.65 45.57
CA SER A 32 -12.08 -3.94 46.03
C SER A 32 -10.95 -4.75 46.68
N VAL A 33 -11.05 -4.91 48.00
CA VAL A 33 -9.99 -5.42 48.88
C VAL A 33 -9.89 -6.93 48.71
N ASP A 34 -8.98 -7.42 47.85
CA ASP A 34 -8.83 -8.88 47.74
C ASP A 34 -7.42 -9.42 47.44
N LYS A 35 -6.36 -8.74 47.91
CA LYS A 35 -5.02 -9.36 47.93
C LYS A 35 -4.30 -9.13 49.26
N LYS A 36 -4.20 -10.22 50.04
CA LYS A 36 -3.36 -10.39 51.24
C LYS A 36 -1.89 -10.05 50.91
N GLY A 37 -1.30 -9.02 51.52
CA GLY A 37 0.17 -8.85 51.51
C GLY A 37 0.74 -7.42 51.46
N MET A 38 -0.03 -6.38 51.13
CA MET A 38 0.50 -4.99 51.08
C MET A 38 -0.44 -4.06 51.84
N PRO A 39 0.08 -3.13 52.68
CA PRO A 39 -0.76 -2.18 53.40
C PRO A 39 -1.54 -1.33 52.40
N ALA A 40 -2.84 -1.14 52.67
CA ALA A 40 -3.76 -0.48 51.76
C ALA A 40 -3.24 0.90 51.32
N GLY A 41 -2.74 1.71 52.27
CA GLY A 41 -2.18 3.04 51.98
C GLY A 41 -1.06 3.05 50.95
N LEU A 42 -0.11 2.10 51.02
CA LEU A 42 1.00 2.03 50.07
C LEU A 42 0.54 1.75 48.63
N ARG A 43 -0.53 0.95 48.47
CA ARG A 43 -1.12 0.68 47.15
C ARG A 43 -1.74 1.93 46.54
N TYR A 44 -2.48 2.71 47.34
CA TYR A 44 -3.09 3.95 46.87
C TYR A 44 -2.04 5.01 46.54
N THR A 45 -0.97 5.12 47.33
CA THR A 45 0.16 6.02 47.03
C THR A 45 0.85 5.64 45.72
N LEU A 46 1.14 4.34 45.51
CA LEU A 46 1.74 3.87 44.25
C LEU A 46 0.82 4.07 43.05
N LEU A 47 -0.49 3.87 43.22
CA LEU A 47 -1.48 4.11 42.17
C LEU A 47 -1.58 5.61 41.82
N GLY A 48 -1.53 6.50 42.83
CA GLY A 48 -1.49 7.95 42.64
C GLY A 48 -0.24 8.42 41.90
N ILE A 49 0.94 7.90 42.28
CA ILE A 49 2.19 8.16 41.56
C ILE A 49 2.08 7.66 40.12
N GLY A 50 1.64 6.41 39.90
CA GLY A 50 1.47 5.86 38.56
C GLY A 50 0.53 6.70 37.68
N SER A 51 -0.56 7.21 38.25
CA SER A 51 -1.47 8.13 37.56
C SER A 51 -0.81 9.47 37.18
N ALA A 52 -0.03 10.06 38.09
CA ALA A 52 0.70 11.30 37.83
C ALA A 52 1.72 11.16 36.67
N PHE A 53 2.34 9.98 36.51
CA PHE A 53 3.23 9.68 35.38
C PHE A 53 2.51 9.55 34.03
N LEU A 54 1.19 9.32 34.02
CA LEU A 54 0.40 9.31 32.78
C LEU A 54 -0.03 10.71 32.35
N VAL A 55 0.03 11.71 33.23
CA VAL A 55 -0.37 13.09 32.94
C VAL A 55 0.39 13.71 31.77
N PRO A 56 1.73 13.61 31.65
CA PRO A 56 2.45 14.13 30.48
C PRO A 56 1.98 13.50 29.16
N ALA A 57 1.73 12.19 29.15
CA ALA A 57 1.23 11.48 27.97
C ALA A 57 -0.18 11.96 27.60
N PHE A 58 -1.04 12.16 28.60
CA PHE A 58 -2.37 12.71 28.42
C PHE A 58 -2.37 14.15 27.90
N LEU A 59 -1.55 15.03 28.50
CA LEU A 59 -1.41 16.42 28.06
C LEU A 59 -0.94 16.50 26.60
N LYS A 60 -0.01 15.64 26.20
CA LYS A 60 0.45 15.54 24.81
C LYS A 60 -0.64 15.03 23.86
N MET A 61 -1.53 14.13 24.33
CA MET A 61 -2.65 13.62 23.54
C MET A 61 -3.72 14.68 23.27
N ILE A 62 -4.00 15.56 24.23
CA ILE A 62 -4.95 16.68 24.07
C ILE A 62 -4.30 17.93 23.43
N ALA A 63 -3.15 17.76 22.77
CA ALA A 63 -2.40 18.82 22.09
C ALA A 63 -2.00 20.00 23.01
N SER A 64 -1.70 19.72 24.27
CA SER A 64 -1.18 20.73 25.20
C SER A 64 0.35 20.79 25.14
N ASP A 65 0.90 21.89 24.63
CA ASP A 65 2.34 22.18 24.61
C ASP A 65 2.91 22.58 25.99
N LEU A 66 2.14 22.39 27.07
CA LEU A 66 2.51 22.78 28.43
C LEU A 66 3.81 22.10 28.92
N VAL A 67 4.15 20.93 28.36
CA VAL A 67 5.38 20.19 28.71
C VAL A 67 6.62 20.71 27.95
N ASN A 68 6.44 21.35 26.79
CA ASN A 68 7.52 21.74 25.87
C ASN A 68 7.85 23.25 25.89
N ARG A 69 6.96 24.10 26.43
CA ARG A 69 7.26 25.54 26.56
C ARG A 69 8.38 25.77 27.57
N HIS A 70 9.30 26.68 27.23
CA HIS A 70 10.26 27.24 28.20
C HIS A 70 9.48 27.80 29.39
N SER A 71 9.75 27.22 30.55
CA SER A 71 8.82 27.12 31.67
C SER A 71 8.73 28.43 32.46
N SER A 72 7.54 29.02 32.53
CA SER A 72 7.24 30.01 33.56
C SER A 72 6.87 29.29 34.86
N ASP A 73 7.08 29.90 36.03
CA ASP A 73 6.72 29.29 37.33
C ASP A 73 5.24 28.89 37.41
N VAL A 74 4.38 29.58 36.65
CA VAL A 74 2.94 29.30 36.54
C VAL A 74 2.66 27.98 35.85
N ASP A 75 3.46 27.60 34.84
CA ASP A 75 3.28 26.34 34.10
C ASP A 75 3.51 25.12 34.99
N TYR A 76 4.49 25.21 35.91
CA TYR A 76 4.73 24.16 36.90
C TYR A 76 3.59 24.01 37.90
N LEU A 77 2.95 25.11 38.30
CA LEU A 77 1.81 25.07 39.19
C LEU A 77 0.58 24.43 38.52
N ILE A 78 0.32 24.78 37.26
CA ILE A 78 -0.75 24.17 36.47
C ILE A 78 -0.49 22.67 36.29
N PHE A 79 0.75 22.31 35.96
CA PHE A 79 1.17 20.91 35.84
C PHE A 79 0.98 20.13 37.15
N ALA A 80 1.38 20.71 38.29
CA ALA A 80 1.17 20.11 39.61
C ALA A 80 -0.32 19.90 39.92
N GLY A 81 -1.19 20.85 39.54
CA GLY A 81 -2.63 20.73 39.67
C GLY A 81 -3.19 19.53 38.88
N PHE A 82 -2.75 19.34 37.64
CA PHE A 82 -3.15 18.16 36.85
C PHE A 82 -2.65 16.85 37.46
N CYS A 83 -1.40 16.80 37.92
CA CYS A 83 -0.86 15.63 38.63
C CYS A 83 -1.66 15.29 39.89
N LEU A 84 -2.06 16.29 40.67
CA LEU A 84 -2.81 16.08 41.89
C LEU A 84 -4.23 15.55 41.61
N ILE A 85 -4.95 16.15 40.65
CA ILE A 85 -6.30 15.69 40.26
C ILE A 85 -6.24 14.25 39.72
N ALA A 86 -5.28 13.97 38.83
CA ALA A 86 -5.07 12.62 38.30
C ALA A 86 -4.75 11.60 39.40
N ALA A 87 -3.95 11.97 40.40
CA ALA A 87 -3.60 11.10 41.50
C ALA A 87 -4.79 10.80 42.44
N ILE A 88 -5.62 11.81 42.72
CA ILE A 88 -6.84 11.67 43.54
C ILE A 88 -7.82 10.68 42.88
N PHE A 89 -8.05 10.82 41.56
CA PHE A 89 -8.98 9.98 40.79
C PHE A 89 -8.26 8.88 39.98
N SER A 90 -7.20 8.30 40.55
CA SER A 90 -6.23 7.50 39.80
C SER A 90 -6.80 6.31 39.04
N ARG A 91 -7.75 5.54 39.59
CA ARG A 91 -8.32 4.38 38.86
C ARG A 91 -9.21 4.84 37.70
N ARG A 92 -10.08 5.83 37.91
CA ARG A 92 -10.90 6.40 36.83
C ARG A 92 -10.03 7.03 35.73
N PHE A 93 -9.02 7.80 36.12
CA PHE A 93 -8.11 8.45 35.18
C PHE A 93 -7.33 7.45 34.34
N ILE A 94 -6.73 6.42 34.95
CA ILE A 94 -6.02 5.36 34.25
C ILE A 94 -6.95 4.62 33.28
N GLY A 95 -8.18 4.30 33.70
CA GLY A 95 -9.18 3.65 32.85
C GLY A 95 -9.53 4.49 31.62
N THR A 96 -9.85 5.77 31.81
CA THR A 96 -10.16 6.70 30.72
C THR A 96 -8.98 6.89 29.76
N ILE A 97 -7.75 7.00 30.26
CA ILE A 97 -6.57 7.07 29.39
C ILE A 97 -6.38 5.77 28.61
N GLY A 98 -6.55 4.61 29.26
CA GLY A 98 -6.44 3.31 28.60
C GLY A 98 -7.43 3.17 27.43
N GLU A 99 -8.68 3.56 27.66
CA GLU A 99 -9.71 3.61 26.62
C GLU A 99 -9.34 4.58 25.49
N LYS A 100 -8.88 5.80 25.82
CA LYS A 100 -8.49 6.80 24.83
C LYS A 100 -7.27 6.39 24.00
N VAL A 101 -6.28 5.75 24.62
CA VAL A 101 -5.11 5.21 23.93
C VAL A 101 -5.51 4.07 23.00
N LEU A 102 -6.39 3.17 23.44
CA LEU A 102 -6.90 2.09 22.60
C LEU A 102 -7.75 2.62 21.44
N GLU A 103 -8.59 3.62 21.70
CA GLU A 103 -9.38 4.33 20.68
C GLU A 103 -8.47 5.02 19.67
N ALA A 104 -7.42 5.71 20.11
CA ALA A 104 -6.43 6.34 19.25
C ALA A 104 -5.63 5.30 18.44
N ALA A 105 -5.24 4.18 19.04
CA ALA A 105 -4.55 3.09 18.36
C ALA A 105 -5.45 2.42 17.31
N ASN A 106 -6.72 2.19 17.62
CA ASN A 106 -7.70 1.65 16.69
C ASN A 106 -8.01 2.64 15.56
N SER A 107 -8.11 3.93 15.86
CA SER A 107 -8.33 4.98 14.86
C SER A 107 -7.10 5.15 13.97
N ALA A 108 -5.89 5.10 14.53
CA ALA A 108 -4.64 5.10 13.76
C ALA A 108 -4.51 3.84 12.89
N LYS A 109 -4.92 2.66 13.41
CA LYS A 109 -4.96 1.43 12.61
C LYS A 109 -5.97 1.54 11.46
N LYS A 110 -7.18 2.02 11.73
CA LYS A 110 -8.20 2.26 10.68
C LYS A 110 -7.73 3.28 9.67
N ALA A 111 -7.20 4.42 10.12
CA ALA A 111 -6.62 5.45 9.25
C ALA A 111 -5.42 4.92 8.46
N ALA A 112 -4.59 4.02 9.02
CA ALA A 112 -3.49 3.37 8.30
C ALA A 112 -3.99 2.32 7.31
N GLU A 113 -5.06 1.58 7.61
CA GLU A 113 -5.70 0.66 6.66
C GLU A 113 -6.44 1.41 5.55
N GLU A 114 -7.10 2.53 5.86
CA GLU A 114 -7.74 3.43 4.91
C GLU A 114 -6.72 4.20 4.09
N ALA A 115 -5.60 4.64 4.68
CA ALA A 115 -4.48 5.22 3.96
C ALA A 115 -3.77 4.16 3.13
N LYS A 116 -3.69 2.89 3.55
CA LYS A 116 -3.13 1.80 2.73
C LYS A 116 -4.05 1.47 1.56
N LYS A 117 -5.36 1.32 1.79
CA LYS A 117 -6.37 1.14 0.72
C LYS A 117 -6.45 2.36 -0.18
N GLY A 118 -6.32 3.54 0.40
CA GLY A 118 -6.28 4.83 -0.26
C GLY A 118 -4.99 5.04 -1.03
N LEU A 119 -3.85 4.52 -0.57
CA LEU A 119 -2.58 4.48 -1.30
C LEU A 119 -2.58 3.39 -2.36
N GLU A 120 -3.28 2.27 -2.18
CA GLU A 120 -3.48 1.28 -3.24
C GLU A 120 -4.42 1.84 -4.32
N ALA A 121 -5.49 2.54 -3.94
CA ALA A 121 -6.40 3.24 -4.85
C ALA A 121 -5.76 4.49 -5.48
N THR A 122 -4.97 5.25 -4.72
CA THR A 122 -4.21 6.42 -5.20
C THR A 122 -2.98 5.98 -5.96
N GLN A 123 -2.37 4.82 -5.72
CA GLN A 123 -1.34 4.26 -6.58
C GLN A 123 -1.94 3.74 -7.88
N ASN A 124 -3.18 3.24 -7.87
CA ASN A 124 -3.94 2.97 -9.09
C ASN A 124 -4.33 4.27 -9.82
N GLN A 125 -4.68 5.35 -9.10
CA GLN A 125 -4.99 6.66 -9.69
C GLN A 125 -3.76 7.52 -9.99
N VAL A 126 -2.60 7.29 -9.39
CA VAL A 126 -1.31 7.94 -9.68
C VAL A 126 -0.61 7.13 -10.75
N SER A 127 -0.86 5.83 -10.87
CA SER A 127 -0.55 5.10 -12.11
C SER A 127 -1.43 5.64 -13.24
N SER A 128 -2.73 5.90 -13.02
CA SER A 128 -3.60 6.48 -14.05
C SER A 128 -3.41 8.00 -14.27
N ASN A 129 -2.97 8.77 -13.26
CA ASN A 129 -2.73 10.20 -13.39
C ASN A 129 -1.27 10.53 -13.74
N ALA A 130 -0.29 9.68 -13.41
CA ALA A 130 1.03 9.74 -14.05
C ALA A 130 0.93 9.30 -15.50
N GLU A 131 0.07 8.32 -15.84
CA GLU A 131 -0.39 8.10 -17.22
C GLU A 131 -1.02 9.37 -17.81
N ARG A 132 -1.83 10.14 -17.06
CA ARG A 132 -2.43 11.40 -17.56
C ARG A 132 -1.45 12.55 -17.72
N ILE A 133 -0.50 12.73 -16.80
CA ILE A 133 0.51 13.79 -16.90
C ILE A 133 1.55 13.41 -17.97
N GLU A 134 1.85 12.12 -18.16
CA GLU A 134 2.66 11.62 -19.26
C GLU A 134 1.90 11.70 -20.60
N THR A 135 0.60 11.34 -20.67
CA THR A 135 -0.23 11.50 -21.88
C THR A 135 -0.54 12.96 -22.24
N VAL A 136 -0.61 13.89 -21.28
CA VAL A 136 -0.79 15.32 -21.55
C VAL A 136 0.53 15.96 -22.00
N LYS A 137 1.68 15.53 -21.46
CA LYS A 137 3.00 15.92 -22.00
C LYS A 137 3.26 15.28 -23.38
N LEU A 138 2.79 14.05 -23.59
CA LEU A 138 2.79 13.36 -24.89
C LEU A 138 1.88 14.03 -25.92
N ALA A 139 0.68 14.51 -25.54
CA ALA A 139 -0.25 15.14 -26.48
C ALA A 139 0.28 16.48 -27.03
N VAL A 140 1.14 17.16 -26.26
CA VAL A 140 1.84 18.38 -26.69
C VAL A 140 3.00 18.04 -27.63
N ASP A 141 3.68 16.89 -27.45
CA ASP A 141 4.75 16.43 -28.35
C ASP A 141 4.24 15.69 -29.61
N LEU A 142 3.05 15.08 -29.57
CA LEU A 142 2.44 14.26 -30.62
C LEU A 142 2.08 15.04 -31.90
N ASN A 143 1.84 16.35 -31.82
CA ASN A 143 1.53 17.16 -32.99
C ASN A 143 2.76 17.53 -33.84
N THR A 144 3.97 17.26 -33.35
CA THR A 144 5.21 17.74 -34.01
C THR A 144 5.90 16.70 -34.90
N ILE A 145 5.47 15.44 -34.91
CA ILE A 145 6.24 14.36 -35.56
C ILE A 145 5.33 13.53 -36.47
N GLN A 146 4.70 14.21 -37.42
CA GLN A 146 4.15 13.57 -38.62
C GLN A 146 5.08 13.86 -39.80
N LYS A 147 6.36 13.47 -39.69
CA LYS A 147 7.29 13.30 -40.82
C LYS A 147 8.55 12.56 -40.37
N ASP A 148 9.01 11.68 -41.25
CA ASP A 148 10.29 10.97 -41.28
C ASP A 148 10.32 9.57 -40.63
N SER A 149 9.87 8.61 -41.43
CA SER A 149 10.01 7.17 -41.23
C SER A 149 11.18 6.58 -42.03
N PHE A 150 11.59 5.39 -41.60
CA PHE A 150 12.27 4.31 -42.35
C PHE A 150 13.78 4.04 -42.21
N GLN A 151 14.61 4.89 -41.63
CA GLN A 151 16.02 4.51 -41.32
C GLN A 151 16.33 4.28 -39.84
N ALA A 152 15.49 4.78 -38.94
CA ALA A 152 15.70 4.64 -37.49
C ALA A 152 15.08 3.38 -36.87
N ASN A 153 14.36 2.56 -37.65
CA ASN A 153 13.63 1.39 -37.12
C ASN A 153 14.52 0.17 -36.88
N SER A 154 15.56 -0.07 -37.70
CA SER A 154 16.45 -1.23 -37.53
C SER A 154 17.17 -1.22 -36.18
N SER A 155 17.80 -0.10 -35.83
CA SER A 155 18.51 0.06 -34.56
C SER A 155 17.62 -0.09 -33.32
N ARG A 156 16.30 0.10 -33.45
CA ARG A 156 15.34 0.05 -32.33
C ARG A 156 14.70 -1.32 -32.20
N GLU A 157 14.49 -2.02 -33.32
CA GLU A 157 14.17 -3.44 -33.32
C GLU A 157 15.32 -4.25 -32.73
N ASP A 158 16.58 -3.91 -33.03
CA ASP A 158 17.75 -4.56 -32.44
C ASP A 158 17.76 -4.42 -30.90
N ALA A 159 17.41 -3.23 -30.39
CA ALA A 159 17.30 -2.99 -28.94
C ALA A 159 16.17 -3.80 -28.29
N LEU A 160 15.04 -3.98 -28.99
CA LEU A 160 13.98 -4.88 -28.53
C LEU A 160 14.48 -6.32 -28.47
N GLN A 161 15.14 -6.77 -29.54
CA GLN A 161 15.62 -8.14 -29.68
C GLN A 161 16.66 -8.47 -28.60
N GLU A 162 17.58 -7.55 -28.30
CA GLU A 162 18.55 -7.71 -27.18
C GLU A 162 17.84 -7.90 -25.83
N LEU A 163 16.80 -7.11 -25.54
CA LEU A 163 16.05 -7.24 -24.29
C LEU A 163 15.27 -8.56 -24.22
N VAL A 164 14.69 -8.99 -25.35
CA VAL A 164 13.98 -10.26 -25.46
C VAL A 164 14.93 -11.44 -25.23
N ASP A 165 16.09 -11.44 -25.88
CA ASP A 165 17.07 -12.53 -25.78
C ASP A 165 17.71 -12.60 -24.38
N THR A 166 17.91 -11.45 -23.74
CA THR A 166 18.44 -11.39 -22.37
C THR A 166 17.37 -11.57 -21.29
N PHE A 167 16.09 -11.71 -21.65
CA PHE A 167 14.99 -11.78 -20.69
C PHE A 167 15.14 -12.95 -19.71
N ILE A 168 15.43 -14.16 -20.21
CA ILE A 168 15.54 -15.37 -19.37
C ILE A 168 16.74 -15.27 -18.43
N SER A 169 17.89 -14.81 -18.92
CA SER A 169 19.09 -14.69 -18.09
C SER A 169 18.93 -13.62 -17.01
N ARG A 170 18.37 -12.45 -17.35
CA ARG A 170 18.15 -11.35 -16.39
C ARG A 170 17.08 -11.65 -15.33
N THR A 171 16.17 -12.58 -15.63
CA THR A 171 15.07 -12.95 -14.71
C THR A 171 15.35 -14.23 -13.91
N SER A 172 16.52 -14.84 -14.07
CA SER A 172 16.98 -16.00 -13.30
C SER A 172 17.50 -15.60 -11.90
N ILE A 173 16.64 -14.94 -11.13
CA ILE A 173 16.93 -14.45 -9.78
C ILE A 173 16.30 -15.40 -8.74
N PRO A 174 17.04 -15.86 -7.70
CA PRO A 174 16.49 -16.75 -6.66
C PRO A 174 15.34 -16.11 -5.87
N ASP A 175 15.49 -14.83 -5.52
CA ASP A 175 14.46 -14.06 -4.82
C ASP A 175 13.21 -13.85 -5.70
N TYR A 176 12.08 -14.38 -5.22
CA TYR A 176 10.81 -14.36 -5.95
C TYR A 176 10.30 -12.93 -6.21
N ALA A 177 10.31 -12.06 -5.20
CA ALA A 177 9.75 -10.71 -5.30
C ALA A 177 10.57 -9.84 -6.26
N LYS A 178 11.90 -9.91 -6.15
CA LYS A 178 12.84 -9.23 -7.06
C LYS A 178 12.70 -9.75 -8.48
N ARG A 179 12.54 -11.07 -8.66
CA ARG A 179 12.31 -11.67 -9.98
C ARG A 179 11.04 -11.14 -10.64
N LEU A 180 9.93 -11.06 -9.90
CA LEU A 180 8.68 -10.49 -10.43
C LEU A 180 8.85 -9.03 -10.82
N LYS A 181 9.50 -8.21 -9.98
CA LYS A 181 9.76 -6.81 -10.26
C LYS A 181 10.56 -6.62 -11.56
N VAL A 182 11.63 -7.40 -11.74
CA VAL A 182 12.46 -7.34 -12.95
C VAL A 182 11.68 -7.81 -14.18
N LYS A 183 10.87 -8.86 -14.07
CA LYS A 183 10.00 -9.31 -15.18
C LYS A 183 9.02 -8.22 -15.60
N ALA A 184 8.41 -7.53 -14.65
CA ALA A 184 7.50 -6.42 -14.92
C ALA A 184 8.22 -5.25 -15.62
N GLU A 185 9.38 -4.85 -15.09
CA GLU A 185 10.16 -3.74 -15.65
C GLU A 185 10.62 -4.02 -17.07
N LEU A 186 11.14 -5.23 -17.34
CA LEU A 186 11.57 -5.63 -18.68
C LEU A 186 10.38 -5.74 -19.63
N GLY A 187 9.28 -6.39 -19.20
CA GLY A 187 8.06 -6.50 -20.00
C GLY A 187 7.54 -5.14 -20.45
N ARG A 188 7.46 -4.18 -19.52
CA ARG A 188 7.03 -2.81 -19.81
C ARG A 188 7.98 -2.11 -20.80
N LYS A 189 9.30 -2.16 -20.57
CA LYS A 189 10.29 -1.55 -21.47
C LYS A 189 10.20 -2.13 -22.89
N MET A 190 10.05 -3.45 -23.02
CA MET A 190 9.90 -4.08 -24.33
C MET A 190 8.59 -3.65 -25.01
N GLY A 191 7.47 -3.61 -24.28
CA GLY A 191 6.20 -3.12 -24.78
C GLY A 191 6.25 -1.65 -25.22
N GLU A 192 6.95 -0.79 -24.47
CA GLU A 192 7.17 0.61 -24.83
C GLU A 192 7.94 0.75 -26.14
N ILE A 193 8.96 -0.07 -26.37
CA ILE A 193 9.71 -0.05 -27.63
C ILE A 193 8.79 -0.41 -28.79
N ILE A 194 7.92 -1.41 -28.63
CA ILE A 194 6.95 -1.82 -29.66
C ILE A 194 5.99 -0.67 -29.97
N VAL A 195 5.35 -0.09 -28.95
CA VAL A 195 4.35 0.98 -29.13
C VAL A 195 4.97 2.26 -29.68
N ARG A 196 6.10 2.69 -29.10
CA ARG A 196 6.78 3.95 -29.48
C ARG A 196 7.28 3.94 -30.91
N ASN A 197 7.65 2.78 -31.43
CA ASN A 197 8.17 2.62 -32.79
C ASN A 197 7.14 2.04 -33.77
N ASN A 198 5.90 1.83 -33.32
CA ASN A 198 4.83 1.25 -34.11
C ASN A 198 5.24 -0.06 -34.79
N LEU A 199 5.91 -0.93 -34.03
CA LEU A 199 6.42 -2.20 -34.57
C LEU A 199 5.26 -3.17 -34.79
N PRO A 200 5.14 -3.79 -35.98
CA PRO A 200 4.03 -4.69 -36.29
C PRO A 200 4.14 -6.00 -35.49
N ALA A 201 3.17 -6.23 -34.60
CA ALA A 201 3.12 -7.40 -33.72
C ALA A 201 3.15 -8.74 -34.49
N THR A 202 2.52 -8.81 -35.66
CA THR A 202 2.50 -10.00 -36.51
C THR A 202 3.89 -10.40 -36.98
N ASP A 203 4.71 -9.41 -37.36
CA ASP A 203 6.06 -9.65 -37.88
C ASP A 203 7.01 -10.03 -36.75
N LEU A 204 6.85 -9.41 -35.58
CA LEU A 204 7.58 -9.77 -34.37
C LEU A 204 7.30 -11.22 -33.95
N LEU A 205 6.04 -11.64 -33.97
CA LEU A 205 5.64 -13.02 -33.66
C LEU A 205 6.11 -14.04 -34.69
N ALA A 206 6.16 -13.67 -35.97
CA ALA A 206 6.66 -14.54 -37.02
C ALA A 206 8.17 -14.81 -36.87
N ARG A 207 8.92 -13.83 -36.35
CA ARG A 207 10.37 -13.92 -36.17
C ARG A 207 10.77 -14.56 -34.85
N ASN A 208 10.07 -14.25 -33.75
CA ASN A 208 10.47 -14.64 -32.41
C ASN A 208 9.26 -14.95 -31.53
N GLN A 209 9.13 -16.22 -31.12
CA GLN A 209 8.05 -16.69 -30.25
C GLN A 209 8.53 -16.96 -28.81
N SER A 210 9.66 -16.38 -28.41
CA SER A 210 10.18 -16.52 -27.06
C SER A 210 9.25 -15.90 -26.02
N GLU A 211 9.33 -16.40 -24.79
CA GLU A 211 8.56 -15.88 -23.65
C GLU A 211 8.74 -14.37 -23.44
N GLY A 212 9.93 -13.84 -23.70
CA GLY A 212 10.20 -12.40 -23.64
C GLY A 212 9.38 -11.61 -24.66
N MET A 213 9.28 -12.11 -25.90
CA MET A 213 8.48 -11.48 -26.95
C MET A 213 6.98 -11.56 -26.67
N LEU A 214 6.48 -12.73 -26.23
CA LEU A 214 5.08 -12.89 -25.84
C LEU A 214 4.71 -11.90 -24.72
N LEU A 215 5.60 -11.75 -23.73
CA LEU A 215 5.42 -10.80 -22.64
C LEU A 215 5.44 -9.34 -23.15
N ALA A 216 6.38 -9.00 -24.04
CA ALA A 216 6.49 -7.67 -24.63
C ALA A 216 5.20 -7.26 -25.35
N LEU A 217 4.62 -8.18 -26.13
CA LEU A 217 3.37 -7.95 -26.85
C LEU A 217 2.17 -7.81 -25.90
N ALA A 218 2.12 -8.62 -24.84
CA ALA A 218 1.09 -8.45 -23.81
C ALA A 218 1.16 -7.05 -23.15
N TYR A 219 2.36 -6.55 -22.85
CA TYR A 219 2.55 -5.19 -22.33
C TYR A 219 2.27 -4.10 -23.38
N ALA A 220 2.61 -4.32 -24.65
CA ALA A 220 2.27 -3.39 -25.73
C ALA A 220 0.75 -3.17 -25.82
N VAL A 221 -0.04 -4.26 -25.71
CA VAL A 221 -1.51 -4.19 -25.64
C VAL A 221 -2.00 -3.44 -24.39
N GLN A 222 -1.34 -3.59 -23.24
CA GLN A 222 -1.71 -2.85 -22.03
C GLN A 222 -1.45 -1.34 -22.17
N LEU A 223 -0.33 -0.97 -22.79
CA LEU A 223 0.09 0.43 -22.97
C LEU A 223 -0.73 1.15 -24.04
N ARG A 224 -1.11 0.46 -25.11
CA ARG A 224 -1.90 1.02 -26.21
C ARG A 224 -2.89 -0.03 -26.74
N PRO A 225 -4.03 -0.23 -26.05
CA PRO A 225 -5.06 -1.13 -26.53
C PRO A 225 -5.70 -0.58 -27.82
N ASP A 226 -5.89 -1.45 -28.80
CA ASP A 226 -6.49 -1.14 -30.10
C ASP A 226 -7.36 -2.32 -30.62
N GLU A 227 -8.00 -2.14 -31.76
CA GLU A 227 -8.88 -3.16 -32.37
C GLU A 227 -8.15 -4.45 -32.74
N ASN A 228 -6.85 -4.38 -33.04
CA ASN A 228 -6.04 -5.54 -33.40
C ASN A 228 -5.52 -6.30 -32.18
N SER A 229 -5.52 -5.67 -31.01
CA SER A 229 -4.96 -6.18 -29.77
C SER A 229 -5.57 -7.52 -29.35
N LEU A 230 -6.87 -7.70 -29.57
CA LEU A 230 -7.54 -8.97 -29.26
C LEU A 230 -6.97 -10.13 -30.10
N SER A 231 -6.76 -9.90 -31.40
CA SER A 231 -6.18 -10.91 -32.29
C SER A 231 -4.76 -11.30 -31.85
N ILE A 232 -3.96 -10.32 -31.42
CA ILE A 232 -2.61 -10.53 -30.88
C ILE A 232 -2.67 -11.39 -29.62
N LEU A 233 -3.54 -11.03 -28.66
CA LEU A 233 -3.67 -11.78 -27.41
C LEU A 233 -4.11 -13.22 -27.63
N LYS A 234 -5.06 -13.46 -28.54
CA LYS A 234 -5.51 -14.81 -28.92
C LYS A 234 -4.34 -15.65 -29.45
N ASN A 235 -3.52 -15.08 -30.32
CA ASN A 235 -2.37 -15.77 -30.91
C ASN A 235 -1.31 -16.13 -29.85
N ILE A 236 -0.96 -15.19 -28.96
CA ILE A 236 0.09 -15.44 -27.96
C ILE A 236 -0.37 -16.31 -26.80
N SER A 237 -1.68 -16.35 -26.52
CA SER A 237 -2.25 -17.15 -25.42
C SER A 237 -1.93 -18.63 -25.56
N GLY A 238 -1.99 -19.17 -26.78
CA GLY A 238 -1.66 -20.59 -27.04
C GLY A 238 -0.17 -20.92 -26.94
N LEU A 239 0.70 -19.91 -27.02
CA LEU A 239 2.16 -20.07 -27.02
C LEU A 239 2.78 -19.88 -25.63
N ALA A 240 2.08 -19.23 -24.70
CA ALA A 240 2.61 -18.89 -23.39
C ALA A 240 2.72 -20.11 -22.45
N THR A 241 3.94 -20.43 -22.06
CA THR A 241 4.26 -21.52 -21.13
C THR A 241 4.53 -21.03 -19.71
N GLN A 242 5.13 -19.84 -19.55
CA GLN A 242 5.44 -19.32 -18.21
C GLN A 242 4.21 -18.73 -17.50
N LEU A 243 4.11 -19.01 -16.20
CA LEU A 243 3.01 -18.52 -15.34
C LEU A 243 2.87 -16.99 -15.37
N TYR A 244 4.01 -16.28 -15.32
CA TYR A 244 4.00 -14.82 -15.33
C TYR A 244 3.53 -14.25 -16.68
N THR A 245 3.90 -14.87 -17.79
CA THR A 245 3.44 -14.48 -19.13
C THR A 245 1.93 -14.67 -19.26
N ARG A 246 1.41 -15.83 -18.82
CA ARG A 246 -0.04 -16.08 -18.75
C ARG A 246 -0.76 -15.07 -17.88
N TYR A 247 -0.21 -14.75 -16.71
CA TYR A 247 -0.75 -13.70 -15.84
C TYR A 247 -0.83 -12.34 -16.57
N SER A 248 0.24 -11.95 -17.26
CA SER A 248 0.28 -10.69 -18.02
C SER A 248 -0.76 -10.68 -19.14
N ILE A 249 -0.93 -11.79 -19.86
CA ILE A 249 -1.96 -11.93 -20.90
C ILE A 249 -3.38 -11.74 -20.32
N LEU A 250 -3.66 -12.29 -19.13
CA LEU A 250 -4.94 -12.06 -18.45
C LEU A 250 -5.15 -10.59 -18.10
N VAL A 251 -4.11 -9.89 -17.62
CA VAL A 251 -4.18 -8.44 -17.38
C VAL A 251 -4.46 -7.68 -18.68
N SER A 252 -3.90 -8.11 -19.80
CA SER A 252 -4.17 -7.52 -21.11
C SER A 252 -5.63 -7.76 -21.56
N PHE A 253 -6.19 -8.96 -21.36
CA PHE A 253 -7.60 -9.22 -21.63
C PHE A 253 -8.53 -8.33 -20.78
N ASP A 254 -8.24 -8.19 -19.49
CA ASP A 254 -8.98 -7.28 -18.62
C ASP A 254 -8.91 -5.82 -19.10
N THR A 255 -7.74 -5.42 -19.61
CA THR A 255 -7.53 -4.08 -20.17
C THR A 255 -8.42 -3.88 -21.40
N LEU A 256 -8.48 -4.85 -22.32
CA LEU A 256 -9.37 -4.79 -23.47
C LEU A 256 -10.85 -4.77 -23.06
N ALA A 257 -11.23 -5.58 -22.08
CA ALA A 257 -12.59 -5.63 -21.54
C ALA A 257 -13.03 -4.25 -21.01
N ARG A 258 -12.20 -3.63 -20.18
CA ARG A 258 -12.48 -2.32 -19.55
C ARG A 258 -12.53 -1.17 -20.56
N ASN A 259 -11.80 -1.29 -21.66
CA ASN A 259 -11.79 -0.30 -22.74
C ASN A 259 -12.83 -0.61 -23.84
N ASN A 260 -13.73 -1.56 -23.63
CA ASN A 260 -14.79 -1.95 -24.58
C ASN A 260 -14.28 -2.48 -25.93
N PHE A 261 -13.09 -3.07 -25.97
CA PHE A 261 -12.54 -3.73 -27.17
C PHE A 261 -12.96 -5.20 -27.29
N ILE A 262 -13.81 -5.71 -26.39
CA ILE A 262 -14.31 -7.08 -26.41
C ILE A 262 -15.82 -7.07 -26.61
N THR A 263 -16.28 -7.70 -27.68
CA THR A 263 -17.71 -7.90 -27.96
C THR A 263 -18.26 -9.11 -27.19
N LYS A 264 -19.59 -9.24 -27.10
CA LYS A 264 -20.25 -10.40 -26.47
C LYS A 264 -19.85 -11.73 -27.12
N SER A 265 -19.73 -11.78 -28.44
CA SER A 265 -19.31 -12.99 -29.17
C SER A 265 -17.87 -13.38 -28.86
N GLU A 266 -16.98 -12.40 -28.71
CA GLU A 266 -15.57 -12.63 -28.40
C GLU A 266 -15.35 -13.01 -26.94
N ALA A 267 -16.15 -12.46 -26.02
CA ALA A 267 -16.07 -12.78 -24.59
C ALA A 267 -16.18 -14.30 -24.33
N GLN A 268 -17.04 -15.00 -25.08
CA GLN A 268 -17.20 -16.45 -24.95
C GLN A 268 -15.95 -17.23 -25.40
N GLU A 269 -15.29 -16.76 -26.45
CA GLU A 269 -14.05 -17.35 -26.95
C GLU A 269 -12.89 -17.12 -25.97
N ILE A 270 -12.77 -15.89 -25.45
CA ILE A 270 -11.76 -15.53 -24.45
C ILE A 270 -11.95 -16.33 -23.18
N GLU A 271 -13.19 -16.56 -22.73
CA GLU A 271 -13.46 -17.43 -21.58
C GLU A 271 -12.85 -18.83 -21.75
N ASN A 272 -12.93 -19.42 -22.95
CA ASN A 272 -12.34 -20.74 -23.22
C ASN A 272 -10.80 -20.69 -23.17
N ILE A 273 -10.20 -19.63 -23.71
CA ILE A 273 -8.74 -19.41 -23.65
C ILE A 273 -8.27 -19.28 -22.20
N ILE A 274 -8.96 -18.45 -21.40
CA ILE A 274 -8.65 -18.20 -19.99
C ILE A 274 -8.77 -19.50 -19.17
N LYS A 275 -9.81 -20.30 -19.40
CA LYS A 275 -9.96 -21.62 -18.75
C LYS A 275 -8.80 -22.56 -19.10
N GLY A 276 -8.24 -22.46 -20.29
CA GLY A 276 -7.03 -23.21 -20.69
C GLY A 276 -5.82 -22.94 -19.78
N PHE A 277 -5.73 -21.76 -19.17
CA PHE A 277 -4.64 -21.41 -18.26
C PHE A 277 -4.72 -22.08 -16.88
N HIS A 278 -5.86 -22.69 -16.50
CA HIS A 278 -5.96 -23.45 -15.25
C HIS A 278 -4.94 -24.59 -15.16
N LYS A 279 -4.60 -25.22 -16.30
CA LYS A 279 -3.64 -26.32 -16.30
C LYS A 279 -2.23 -25.82 -15.95
N GLY A 280 -1.78 -26.21 -14.77
CA GLY A 280 -0.46 -25.84 -14.23
C GLY A 280 -0.41 -24.46 -13.58
N ALA A 281 -1.56 -23.82 -13.30
CA ALA A 281 -1.61 -22.55 -12.58
C ALA A 281 -1.25 -22.69 -11.10
N ASP A 282 -0.61 -21.65 -10.55
CA ASP A 282 -0.44 -21.47 -9.11
C ASP A 282 -1.63 -20.70 -8.50
N ASP A 283 -1.67 -20.59 -7.17
CA ASP A 283 -2.77 -19.90 -6.46
C ASP A 283 -2.94 -18.43 -6.85
N SER A 284 -1.86 -17.78 -7.30
CA SER A 284 -1.91 -16.39 -7.76
C SER A 284 -2.58 -16.30 -9.13
N LEU A 285 -2.20 -17.19 -10.06
CA LEU A 285 -2.77 -17.25 -11.39
C LEU A 285 -4.22 -17.74 -11.35
N LEU A 286 -4.57 -18.69 -10.48
CA LEU A 286 -5.95 -19.17 -10.30
C LEU A 286 -6.89 -18.04 -9.86
N ARG A 287 -6.49 -17.25 -8.85
CA ARG A 287 -7.26 -16.07 -8.44
C ARG A 287 -7.43 -15.08 -9.59
N LYS A 288 -6.36 -14.81 -10.34
CA LYS A 288 -6.42 -13.91 -11.49
C LYS A 288 -7.35 -14.42 -12.59
N ILE A 289 -7.37 -15.73 -12.84
CA ILE A 289 -8.29 -16.34 -13.80
C ILE A 289 -9.73 -16.11 -13.36
N GLU A 290 -10.05 -16.37 -12.10
CA GLU A 290 -11.40 -16.16 -11.56
C GLU A 290 -11.84 -14.69 -11.69
N ASP A 291 -10.97 -13.75 -11.32
CA ASP A 291 -11.22 -12.31 -11.47
C ASP A 291 -11.51 -11.94 -12.93
N SER A 292 -10.71 -12.45 -13.87
CA SER A 292 -10.85 -12.15 -15.30
C SER A 292 -12.16 -12.75 -15.86
N LEU A 293 -12.52 -13.96 -15.44
CA LEU A 293 -13.80 -14.59 -15.79
C LEU A 293 -14.99 -13.79 -15.28
N ASN A 294 -14.90 -13.24 -14.06
CA ASN A 294 -15.95 -12.39 -13.51
C ASN A 294 -16.12 -11.10 -14.31
N ILE A 295 -15.02 -10.49 -14.79
CA ILE A 295 -15.08 -9.32 -15.69
C ILE A 295 -15.82 -9.67 -16.99
N LEU A 296 -15.50 -10.81 -17.61
CA LEU A 296 -16.16 -11.24 -18.85
C LEU A 296 -17.65 -11.54 -18.67
N ARG A 297 -18.08 -12.05 -17.50
CA ARG A 297 -19.50 -12.29 -17.20
C ARG A 297 -20.33 -11.02 -17.25
N PHE A 298 -19.78 -9.87 -16.85
CA PHE A 298 -20.48 -8.59 -16.97
C PHE A 298 -20.70 -8.15 -18.42
N ILE A 299 -19.84 -8.57 -19.34
CA ILE A 299 -20.02 -8.30 -20.78
C ILE A 299 -21.06 -9.25 -21.37
N LEU A 300 -21.12 -10.50 -20.90
CA LEU A 300 -22.07 -11.50 -21.39
C LEU A 300 -23.51 -11.22 -20.94
N ALA A 301 -23.70 -10.70 -19.72
CA ALA A 301 -24.99 -10.28 -19.18
C ALA A 301 -25.69 -9.23 -20.07
#